data_AF-A0A060WVM0-F1
#
_entry.id   AF-A0A060WVM0-F1
#
_cell.length_a   1.000
_cell.length_b   1.000
_cell.length_c   1.000
_cell.angle_alpha   90.00
_cell.angle_beta   90.00
_cell.angle_gamma   90.00
#
_symmetry.space_group_name_H-M   'P 1'
#
loop_
_entity.id
_entity.type
_entity.pdbx_description
1 polymer ?
#
loop_
_entity_poly.entity_id
_entity_poly.type
_entity_poly.pdbx_seq_one_letter_code
_entity_poly.pdbx_strand_id
1 'polypeptide(L)'
;MCACSKGLCRKYCMFLYSRGVSSSFFSTACVQLPWQRALSQNKVPYYINHQTQTTCWDHPKMTELYQSLADLNNVRFSAYRTAMKIRRLQKALCLDLLDLKVAQSTFEQHKLTQNAQLLTVPDVINCLTSIYDGLEHQHKDLVNVPLCVDMCLNWLLNVYDTGRSGKIRILSMKIGLLSLSKGHLEEKYKYLFSQVASSGDKCDQRQLGLLLHDAIQIPRQLGEVAAFGGSNIEPSVRSCFQHVCKYVHPHTCMCTGTQNTYTLLMKVQI
;
A
#
# COMPACT_ATOMS: atom_id res chain seq x y z
N MET A 1 21.66 -24.62 -26.10
CA MET A 1 22.33 -23.70 -25.15
C MET A 1 21.85 -22.29 -25.41
N CYS A 2 21.07 -21.72 -24.49
CA CYS A 2 21.06 -20.27 -24.26
C CYS A 2 20.58 -20.07 -22.83
N ALA A 3 21.54 -20.09 -21.88
CA ALA A 3 21.31 -19.72 -20.50
C ALA A 3 21.14 -18.19 -20.45
N CYS A 4 20.00 -17.69 -20.90
CA CYS A 4 19.62 -16.31 -20.64
C CYS A 4 19.31 -16.24 -19.14
N SER A 5 20.20 -15.60 -18.39
CA SER A 5 20.11 -15.47 -16.93
C SER A 5 18.68 -15.07 -16.51
N LYS A 6 18.04 -15.84 -15.62
CA LYS A 6 16.63 -15.66 -15.22
C LYS A 6 16.29 -14.20 -14.85
N GLY A 7 17.27 -13.44 -14.34
CA GLY A 7 17.14 -12.01 -14.03
C GLY A 7 17.05 -11.07 -15.24
N LEU A 8 17.70 -11.39 -16.37
CA LEU A 8 17.60 -10.59 -17.59
C LEU A 8 16.22 -10.75 -18.25
N CYS A 9 15.69 -11.98 -18.28
CA CYS A 9 14.38 -12.25 -18.87
C CYS A 9 13.25 -11.59 -18.06
N ARG A 10 13.35 -11.52 -16.73
CA ARG A 10 12.40 -10.80 -15.87
C ARG A 10 12.47 -9.29 -16.02
N LYS A 11 13.68 -8.71 -16.05
CA LYS A 11 13.84 -7.27 -16.36
C LYS A 11 13.31 -6.92 -17.74
N TYR A 12 13.51 -7.77 -18.75
CA TYR A 12 12.95 -7.60 -20.09
C TYR A 12 11.42 -7.74 -20.09
N CYS A 13 10.87 -8.71 -19.35
CA CYS A 13 9.44 -8.94 -19.18
C CYS A 13 8.74 -7.73 -18.55
N MET A 14 9.35 -7.13 -17.52
CA MET A 14 8.88 -5.90 -16.87
C MET A 14 9.11 -4.63 -17.71
N PHE A 15 10.18 -4.60 -18.51
CA PHE A 15 10.43 -3.52 -19.46
C PHE A 15 9.38 -3.51 -20.59
N LEU A 16 8.93 -4.68 -21.03
CA LEU A 16 7.81 -4.85 -21.96
C LEU A 16 6.46 -4.58 -21.30
N TYR A 17 6.28 -4.97 -20.03
CA TYR A 17 5.14 -4.63 -19.17
C TYR A 17 4.93 -3.10 -19.06
N SER A 18 6.02 -2.33 -19.02
CA SER A 18 6.01 -0.86 -19.00
C SER A 18 5.76 -0.23 -20.38
N ARG A 19 6.06 -0.94 -21.48
CA ARG A 19 5.96 -0.44 -22.86
C ARG A 19 4.67 -0.86 -23.59
N GLY A 20 3.82 -1.69 -22.98
CA GLY A 20 2.53 -2.07 -23.56
C GLY A 20 2.63 -2.88 -24.86
N VAL A 21 3.71 -3.65 -25.04
CA VAL A 21 3.90 -4.47 -26.23
C VAL A 21 3.10 -5.77 -26.09
N SER A 22 2.02 -5.88 -26.86
CA SER A 22 1.19 -7.07 -27.01
C SER A 22 1.99 -8.21 -27.65
N SER A 23 2.56 -9.10 -26.84
CA SER A 23 2.87 -10.44 -27.30
C SER A 23 2.11 -11.45 -26.46
N SER A 24 1.49 -12.41 -27.16
CA SER A 24 0.58 -13.45 -26.67
C SER A 24 1.15 -14.31 -25.53
N PHE A 25 2.46 -14.26 -25.27
CA PHE A 25 3.12 -14.94 -24.15
C PHE A 25 2.98 -14.23 -22.79
N PHE A 26 2.68 -12.92 -22.74
CA PHE A 26 2.76 -12.13 -21.50
C PHE A 26 1.43 -11.93 -20.77
N SER A 27 0.28 -12.10 -21.44
CA SER A 27 -1.04 -12.00 -20.78
C SER A 27 -1.31 -13.17 -19.83
N THR A 28 -0.58 -14.27 -19.99
CA THR A 28 -0.72 -15.54 -19.26
C THR A 28 0.00 -15.58 -17.90
N ALA A 29 0.83 -14.57 -17.59
CA ALA A 29 1.67 -14.60 -16.38
C ALA A 29 0.96 -14.09 -15.10
N CYS A 30 0.04 -13.14 -15.22
CA CYS A 30 -0.70 -12.58 -14.07
C CYS A 30 -2.14 -13.11 -13.97
N VAL A 31 -2.80 -13.29 -15.12
CA VAL A 31 -4.17 -13.79 -15.22
C VAL A 31 -4.24 -15.00 -16.16
N GLN A 32 -5.20 -15.88 -15.91
CA GLN A 32 -5.47 -17.06 -16.73
C GLN A 32 -6.79 -16.88 -17.47
N LEU A 33 -7.00 -17.62 -18.57
CA LEU A 33 -8.29 -17.67 -19.25
C LEU A 33 -9.42 -17.97 -18.24
N PRO A 34 -10.59 -17.29 -18.33
CA PRO A 34 -11.04 -16.43 -19.43
C PRO A 34 -10.62 -14.95 -19.32
N TRP A 35 -9.72 -14.61 -18.39
CA TRP A 35 -9.33 -13.24 -18.12
C TRP A 35 -8.14 -12.79 -18.98
N GLN A 36 -8.19 -11.54 -19.41
CA GLN A 36 -7.10 -10.85 -20.09
C GLN A 36 -6.83 -9.51 -19.40
N ARG A 37 -5.55 -9.22 -19.14
CA ARG A 37 -5.11 -7.92 -18.65
C ARG A 37 -4.89 -6.96 -19.82
N ALA A 38 -5.34 -5.72 -19.67
CA ALA A 38 -5.18 -4.64 -20.64
C ALA A 38 -4.79 -3.33 -19.93
N LEU A 39 -4.44 -2.29 -20.70
CA LEU A 39 -4.06 -0.98 -20.17
C LEU A 39 -4.98 0.11 -20.71
N SER A 40 -5.42 1.01 -19.84
CA SER A 40 -6.16 2.21 -20.22
C SER A 40 -5.25 3.24 -20.88
N GLN A 41 -5.84 4.33 -21.38
CA GLN A 41 -5.09 5.48 -21.92
C GLN A 41 -4.09 6.05 -20.90
N ASN A 42 -4.48 6.07 -19.62
CA ASN A 42 -3.65 6.53 -18.50
C ASN A 42 -2.65 5.48 -18.00
N LYS A 43 -2.43 4.40 -18.76
CA LYS A 43 -1.55 3.27 -18.39
C LYS A 43 -1.99 2.55 -17.12
N VAL A 44 -3.27 2.68 -16.75
CA VAL A 44 -3.85 1.97 -15.61
C VAL A 44 -4.31 0.57 -16.06
N PRO A 45 -3.91 -0.50 -15.36
CA PRO A 45 -4.36 -1.84 -15.70
C PRO A 45 -5.86 -2.01 -15.47
N TYR A 46 -6.51 -2.72 -16.38
CA TYR A 46 -7.87 -3.24 -16.22
C TYR A 46 -7.93 -4.66 -16.78
N TYR A 47 -8.99 -5.38 -16.44
CA TYR A 47 -9.15 -6.80 -16.74
C TYR A 47 -10.42 -7.02 -17.53
N ILE A 48 -10.32 -7.83 -18.58
CA ILE A 48 -11.39 -8.19 -19.50
C ILE A 48 -11.71 -9.65 -19.25
N ASN A 49 -12.97 -9.97 -18.98
CA ASN A 49 -13.45 -11.33 -18.91
C ASN A 49 -14.15 -11.67 -20.23
N HIS A 50 -13.54 -12.53 -21.03
CA HIS A 50 -14.08 -12.92 -22.34
C HIS A 50 -15.31 -13.82 -22.26
N GLN A 51 -15.49 -14.53 -21.15
CA GLN A 51 -16.66 -15.39 -20.95
C GLN A 51 -17.91 -14.59 -20.63
N THR A 52 -17.79 -13.55 -19.78
CA THR A 52 -18.92 -12.69 -19.40
C THR A 52 -19.02 -11.42 -20.23
N GLN A 53 -18.05 -11.16 -21.11
CA GLN A 53 -17.94 -9.94 -21.92
C GLN A 53 -17.95 -8.66 -21.07
N THR A 54 -17.30 -8.71 -19.90
CA THR A 54 -17.21 -7.58 -18.96
C THR A 54 -15.79 -7.06 -18.83
N THR A 55 -15.65 -5.81 -18.39
CA THR A 55 -14.38 -5.23 -17.99
C THR A 55 -14.47 -4.73 -16.55
N CYS A 56 -13.37 -4.85 -15.81
CA CYS A 56 -13.27 -4.35 -14.43
C CYS A 56 -11.88 -3.82 -14.13
N TRP A 57 -11.80 -2.90 -13.17
CA TRP A 57 -10.52 -2.37 -12.70
C TRP A 57 -9.81 -3.34 -11.76
N ASP A 58 -10.56 -4.20 -11.08
CA ASP A 58 -10.03 -5.11 -10.06
C ASP A 58 -9.51 -6.39 -10.69
N HIS A 59 -8.35 -6.84 -10.21
CA HIS A 59 -7.81 -8.14 -10.58
C HIS A 59 -8.80 -9.23 -10.12
N PRO A 60 -9.04 -10.32 -10.87
CA PRO A 60 -10.00 -11.37 -10.48
C PRO A 60 -9.74 -11.92 -9.08
N LYS A 61 -8.47 -12.27 -8.77
CA LYS A 61 -8.08 -12.68 -7.41
C LYS A 61 -8.27 -11.60 -6.33
N MET A 62 -8.22 -10.32 -6.69
CA MET A 62 -8.50 -9.24 -5.73
C MET A 62 -10.00 -9.15 -5.45
N THR A 63 -10.83 -9.36 -6.49
CA THR A 63 -12.29 -9.46 -6.34
C THR A 63 -12.67 -10.62 -5.44
N GLU A 64 -12.12 -11.82 -5.69
CA GLU A 64 -12.30 -13.01 -4.83
C GLU A 64 -11.85 -12.74 -3.40
N LEU A 65 -10.70 -12.08 -3.22
CA LEU A 65 -10.19 -11.71 -1.90
C LEU A 65 -11.16 -10.79 -1.17
N TYR A 66 -11.63 -9.70 -1.79
CA TYR A 66 -12.61 -8.80 -1.17
C TYR A 66 -13.93 -9.50 -0.83
N GLN A 67 -14.41 -10.39 -1.70
CA GLN A 67 -15.60 -11.21 -1.42
C GLN A 67 -15.38 -12.07 -0.18
N SER A 68 -14.22 -12.73 -0.06
CA SER A 68 -13.88 -13.54 1.12
C SER A 68 -13.80 -12.72 2.42
N LEU A 69 -13.57 -11.39 2.34
CA LEU A 69 -13.57 -10.54 3.54
C LEU A 69 -14.96 -10.39 4.15
N ALA A 70 -16.03 -10.64 3.38
CA ALA A 70 -17.40 -10.57 3.86
C ALA A 70 -17.68 -11.63 4.94
N ASP A 71 -16.98 -12.76 4.93
CA ASP A 71 -17.08 -13.81 5.96
C ASP A 71 -16.74 -13.30 7.37
N LEU A 72 -15.97 -12.20 7.45
CA LEU A 72 -15.55 -11.58 8.71
C LEU A 72 -16.56 -10.54 9.22
N ASN A 73 -17.65 -10.27 8.49
CA ASN A 73 -18.63 -9.24 8.86
C ASN A 73 -19.37 -9.53 10.17
N ASN A 74 -19.43 -10.80 10.58
CA ASN A 74 -20.05 -11.23 11.84
C ASN A 74 -19.19 -10.95 13.08
N VAL A 75 -17.93 -10.55 12.93
CA VAL A 75 -17.05 -10.21 14.06
C VAL A 75 -17.59 -8.96 14.74
N ARG A 76 -18.04 -9.12 16.00
CA ARG A 76 -18.75 -8.08 16.78
C ARG A 76 -17.94 -6.80 16.98
N PHE A 77 -16.67 -6.92 17.35
CA PHE A 77 -15.81 -5.77 17.60
C PHE A 77 -15.21 -5.25 16.31
N SER A 78 -15.54 -4.01 15.93
CA SER A 78 -15.15 -3.41 14.65
C SER A 78 -13.64 -3.30 14.44
N ALA A 79 -12.88 -2.95 15.48
CA ALA A 79 -11.42 -2.90 15.42
C ALA A 79 -10.82 -4.29 15.10
N TYR A 80 -11.29 -5.35 15.78
CA TYR A 80 -10.83 -6.72 15.53
C TYR A 80 -11.26 -7.22 14.15
N ARG A 81 -12.49 -6.91 13.73
CA ARG A 81 -12.99 -7.24 12.39
C ARG A 81 -12.10 -6.62 11.31
N THR A 82 -11.82 -5.33 11.43
CA THR A 82 -10.94 -4.62 10.49
C THR A 82 -9.53 -5.22 10.51
N ALA A 83 -8.97 -5.48 11.70
CA ALA A 83 -7.65 -6.09 11.84
C ALA A 83 -7.58 -7.48 11.18
N MET A 84 -8.62 -8.30 11.31
CA MET A 84 -8.70 -9.60 10.62
C MET A 84 -8.80 -9.45 9.10
N LYS A 85 -9.58 -8.47 8.61
CA LYS A 85 -9.66 -8.15 7.17
C LYS A 85 -8.31 -7.69 6.64
N ILE A 86 -7.65 -6.75 7.32
CA ILE A 86 -6.29 -6.28 6.99
C ILE A 86 -5.31 -7.45 7.02
N ARG A 87 -5.37 -8.34 8.01
CA ARG A 87 -4.48 -9.50 8.09
C ARG A 87 -4.65 -10.45 6.91
N ARG A 88 -5.88 -10.71 6.46
CA ARG A 88 -6.15 -11.57 5.30
C ARG A 88 -5.62 -10.92 4.02
N LEU A 89 -5.86 -9.62 3.85
CA LEU A 89 -5.29 -8.82 2.75
C LEU A 89 -3.75 -8.84 2.78
N GLN A 90 -3.15 -8.59 3.93
CA GLN A 90 -1.70 -8.55 4.14
C GLN A 90 -1.02 -9.84 3.67
N LYS A 91 -1.58 -11.00 4.07
CA LYS A 91 -1.08 -12.32 3.66
C LYS A 91 -1.22 -12.56 2.16
N ALA A 92 -2.37 -12.21 1.58
CA ALA A 92 -2.61 -12.40 0.16
C ALA A 92 -1.70 -11.54 -0.72
N LEU A 93 -1.25 -10.38 -0.20
CA LEU A 93 -0.26 -9.51 -0.85
C LEU A 93 1.19 -9.87 -0.47
N CYS A 94 1.42 -10.88 0.37
CA CYS A 94 2.73 -11.26 0.92
C CYS A 94 3.47 -10.12 1.64
N LEU A 95 2.77 -9.07 2.08
CA LEU A 95 3.38 -7.94 2.78
C LEU A 95 3.76 -8.32 4.23
N ASP A 96 3.22 -9.42 4.76
CA ASP A 96 3.65 -9.97 6.04
C ASP A 96 5.02 -10.65 6.02
N LEU A 97 5.62 -10.78 4.83
CA LEU A 97 7.02 -11.20 4.67
C LEU A 97 7.96 -10.00 4.52
N LEU A 98 7.43 -8.80 4.23
CA LEU A 98 8.22 -7.61 3.97
C LEU A 98 8.70 -6.95 5.26
N ASP A 99 9.96 -7.12 5.64
CA ASP A 99 10.52 -6.41 6.79
C ASP A 99 10.60 -4.89 6.53
N LEU A 100 10.29 -4.09 7.56
CA LEU A 100 10.31 -2.61 7.50
C LEU A 100 11.61 -2.04 6.90
N LYS A 101 12.77 -2.54 7.34
CA LYS A 101 14.08 -2.07 6.87
C LYS A 101 14.29 -2.34 5.38
N VAL A 102 13.78 -3.47 4.87
CA VAL A 102 13.88 -3.83 3.44
C VAL A 102 12.99 -2.92 2.60
N ALA A 103 11.79 -2.61 3.09
CA ALA A 103 10.92 -1.63 2.42
C ALA A 103 11.61 -0.26 2.30
N GLN A 104 12.24 0.21 3.37
CA GLN A 104 12.94 1.49 3.38
C GLN A 104 14.15 1.55 2.45
N SER A 105 15.03 0.55 2.53
CA SER A 105 16.20 0.50 1.64
C SER A 105 15.78 0.45 0.17
N THR A 106 14.66 -0.21 -0.13
CA THR A 106 14.09 -0.22 -1.48
C THR A 106 13.57 1.17 -1.87
N PHE A 107 12.89 1.89 -0.97
CA PHE A 107 12.45 3.26 -1.26
C PHE A 107 13.63 4.22 -1.52
N GLU A 108 14.73 4.07 -0.77
CA GLU A 108 15.96 4.83 -0.98
C GLU A 108 16.63 4.49 -2.32
N GLN A 109 16.72 3.20 -2.67
CA GLN A 109 17.25 2.74 -3.95
C GLN A 109 16.47 3.34 -5.14
N HIS A 110 15.14 3.43 -5.02
CA HIS A 110 14.26 4.05 -6.01
C HIS A 110 14.18 5.58 -5.90
N LYS A 111 15.01 6.20 -5.04
CA LYS A 111 15.08 7.65 -4.82
C LYS A 111 13.74 8.29 -4.46
N LEU A 112 12.92 7.57 -3.69
CA LEU A 112 11.59 8.02 -3.28
C LEU A 112 11.67 8.97 -2.07
N THR A 113 12.35 10.09 -2.23
CA THR A 113 12.65 11.02 -1.12
C THR A 113 11.61 12.13 -0.98
N GLN A 114 11.02 12.60 -2.08
CA GLN A 114 10.08 13.72 -2.09
C GLN A 114 8.63 13.23 -1.90
N ASN A 115 8.18 13.08 -0.66
CA ASN A 115 6.90 12.46 -0.32
C ASN A 115 5.65 13.09 -0.99
N ALA A 116 5.70 14.36 -1.40
CA ALA A 116 4.63 15.04 -2.14
C ALA A 116 4.57 14.69 -3.64
N GLN A 117 5.65 14.15 -4.21
CA GLN A 117 5.74 13.81 -5.63
C GLN A 117 4.76 12.67 -5.98
N LEU A 118 4.21 12.72 -7.20
CA LEU A 118 3.39 11.67 -7.78
C LEU A 118 4.25 10.66 -8.55
N LEU A 119 4.06 9.38 -8.23
CA LEU A 119 4.58 8.23 -8.98
C LEU A 119 3.57 7.80 -10.04
N THR A 120 4.06 7.52 -11.24
CA THR A 120 3.25 6.89 -12.28
C THR A 120 3.11 5.39 -12.00
N VAL A 121 2.08 4.74 -12.58
CA VAL A 121 1.90 3.28 -12.48
C VAL A 121 3.21 2.51 -12.79
N PRO A 122 3.97 2.80 -13.87
CA PRO A 122 5.27 2.17 -14.10
C PRO A 122 6.30 2.33 -12.96
N ASP A 123 6.35 3.50 -12.32
CA ASP A 123 7.28 3.74 -11.21
C ASP A 123 6.92 2.87 -9.99
N VAL A 124 5.61 2.79 -9.68
CA VAL A 124 5.09 1.91 -8.62
C VAL A 124 5.43 0.46 -8.90
N ILE A 125 5.17 0.01 -10.13
CA ILE A 125 5.49 -1.34 -10.61
C ILE A 125 6.98 -1.67 -10.42
N ASN A 126 7.87 -0.75 -10.79
CA ASN A 126 9.32 -0.94 -10.66
C ASN A 126 9.75 -1.07 -9.19
N CYS A 127 9.16 -0.25 -8.31
CA CYS A 127 9.40 -0.34 -6.87
C CYS A 127 8.90 -1.67 -6.30
N LEU A 128 7.64 -2.04 -6.57
CA LEU A 128 7.04 -3.29 -6.11
C LEU A 128 7.81 -4.51 -6.61
N THR A 129 8.28 -4.50 -7.85
CA THR A 129 9.05 -5.62 -8.39
C THR A 129 10.38 -5.81 -7.68
N SER A 130 11.05 -4.71 -7.33
CA SER A 130 12.29 -4.81 -6.53
C SER A 130 12.02 -5.40 -5.15
N ILE A 131 10.88 -5.04 -4.53
CA ILE A 131 10.42 -5.63 -3.28
C ILE A 131 10.18 -7.14 -3.46
N TYR A 132 9.33 -7.52 -4.40
CA TYR A 132 8.89 -8.91 -4.55
C TYR A 132 9.97 -9.84 -5.11
N ASP A 133 10.89 -9.38 -5.96
CA ASP A 133 12.08 -10.16 -6.35
C ASP A 133 12.96 -10.46 -5.11
N GLY A 134 13.12 -9.47 -4.21
CA GLY A 134 13.83 -9.67 -2.94
C GLY A 134 13.13 -10.71 -2.04
N LEU A 135 11.80 -10.64 -1.94
CA LEU A 135 11.01 -11.59 -1.16
C LEU A 135 11.03 -13.00 -1.75
N GLU A 136 10.92 -13.15 -3.07
CA GLU A 136 10.99 -14.46 -3.73
C GLU A 136 12.35 -15.13 -3.52
N HIS A 137 13.44 -14.35 -3.52
CA HIS A 137 14.77 -14.89 -3.21
C HIS A 137 14.85 -15.55 -1.82
N GLN A 138 14.11 -15.01 -0.85
CA GLN A 138 14.05 -15.51 0.53
C GLN A 138 12.94 -16.56 0.74
N HIS A 139 11.87 -16.50 -0.04
CA HIS A 139 10.63 -17.26 0.16
C HIS A 139 10.07 -17.82 -1.17
N LYS A 140 10.89 -18.60 -1.89
CA LYS A 140 10.63 -19.05 -3.28
C LYS A 140 9.26 -19.68 -3.51
N ASP A 141 8.76 -20.48 -2.57
CA ASP A 141 7.51 -21.22 -2.74
C ASP A 141 6.26 -20.40 -2.39
N LEU A 142 6.43 -19.22 -1.78
CA LEU A 142 5.33 -18.38 -1.32
C LEU A 142 5.04 -17.18 -2.23
N VAL A 143 6.05 -16.72 -2.99
CA VAL A 143 5.96 -15.46 -3.74
C VAL A 143 5.95 -15.73 -5.24
N ASN A 144 4.82 -15.46 -5.87
CA ASN A 144 4.73 -15.35 -7.33
C ASN A 144 4.87 -13.87 -7.71
N VAL A 145 6.08 -13.47 -8.12
CA VAL A 145 6.42 -12.04 -8.34
C VAL A 145 5.43 -11.33 -9.27
N PRO A 146 5.12 -11.80 -10.50
CA PRO A 146 4.14 -11.15 -11.37
C PRO A 146 2.77 -10.94 -10.72
N LEU A 147 2.24 -11.98 -10.07
CA LEU A 147 0.93 -11.90 -9.42
C LEU A 147 0.93 -10.95 -8.22
N CYS A 148 1.96 -11.03 -7.36
CA CYS A 148 2.08 -10.17 -6.19
C CYS A 148 2.20 -8.69 -6.58
N VAL A 149 2.96 -8.37 -7.63
CA VAL A 149 3.07 -7.00 -8.16
C VAL A 149 1.72 -6.49 -8.65
N ASP A 150 0.98 -7.28 -9.44
CA ASP A 150 -0.30 -6.84 -10.01
C ASP A 150 -1.40 -6.71 -8.94
N MET A 151 -1.45 -7.65 -7.99
CA MET A 151 -2.38 -7.59 -6.83
C MET A 151 -2.07 -6.41 -5.91
N CYS A 152 -0.80 -6.17 -5.59
CA CYS A 152 -0.41 -5.07 -4.71
C CYS A 152 -0.59 -3.70 -5.38
N LEU A 153 -0.27 -3.60 -6.68
CA LEU A 153 -0.60 -2.42 -7.48
C LEU A 153 -2.11 -2.17 -7.50
N ASN A 154 -2.91 -3.19 -7.76
CA ASN A 154 -4.37 -3.07 -7.79
C ASN A 154 -4.92 -2.59 -6.45
N TRP A 155 -4.42 -3.14 -5.34
CA TRP A 155 -4.77 -2.67 -4.00
C TRP A 155 -4.36 -1.20 -3.77
N LEU A 156 -3.12 -0.80 -4.08
CA LEU A 156 -2.66 0.58 -3.92
C LEU A 156 -3.50 1.57 -4.74
N LEU A 157 -3.85 1.22 -5.98
CA LEU A 157 -4.72 2.06 -6.82
C LEU A 157 -6.14 2.13 -6.27
N ASN A 158 -6.68 1.06 -5.70
CA ASN A 158 -7.99 1.09 -5.05
C ASN A 158 -8.00 2.02 -3.84
N VAL A 159 -6.93 2.01 -3.04
CA VAL A 159 -6.83 2.84 -1.85
C VAL A 159 -6.54 4.32 -2.19
N TYR A 160 -5.65 4.58 -3.15
CA TYR A 160 -5.04 5.91 -3.34
C TYR A 160 -5.26 6.56 -4.72
N ASP A 161 -5.79 5.84 -5.71
CA ASP A 161 -6.10 6.35 -7.05
C ASP A 161 -7.45 5.81 -7.55
N THR A 162 -8.52 6.06 -6.78
CA THR A 162 -9.89 5.62 -7.12
C THR A 162 -10.36 6.21 -8.45
N GLY A 163 -9.86 7.40 -8.82
CA GLY A 163 -10.14 8.05 -10.09
C GLY A 163 -9.38 7.48 -11.29
N ARG A 164 -8.49 6.50 -11.09
CA ARG A 164 -7.68 5.86 -12.14
C ARG A 164 -6.92 6.89 -12.99
N SER A 165 -6.33 7.87 -12.32
CA SER A 165 -5.46 8.87 -12.93
C SER A 165 -4.12 8.28 -13.40
N GLY A 166 -3.74 7.11 -12.88
CA GLY A 166 -2.46 6.45 -13.14
C GLY A 166 -1.32 7.00 -12.29
N LYS A 167 -1.64 7.73 -11.21
CA LYS A 167 -0.66 8.35 -10.33
C LYS A 167 -1.03 8.18 -8.86
N ILE A 168 -0.04 7.90 -8.01
CA ILE A 168 -0.18 7.90 -6.54
C ILE A 168 0.94 8.74 -5.92
N ARG A 169 0.69 9.40 -4.78
CA ARG A 169 1.77 10.10 -4.06
C ARG A 169 2.76 9.11 -3.48
N ILE A 170 4.04 9.50 -3.44
CA ILE A 170 5.10 8.73 -2.76
C ILE A 170 4.71 8.46 -1.30
N LEU A 171 4.22 9.49 -0.59
CA LEU A 171 3.76 9.34 0.79
C LEU A 171 2.74 8.20 0.91
N SER A 172 1.69 8.25 0.10
CA SER A 172 0.58 7.31 0.15
C SER A 172 1.02 5.87 -0.11
N MET A 173 1.90 5.66 -1.10
CA MET A 173 2.50 4.35 -1.34
C MET A 173 3.29 3.84 -0.13
N LYS A 174 4.13 4.69 0.47
CA LYS A 174 4.92 4.33 1.65
C LYS A 174 4.04 4.01 2.85
N ILE A 175 3.03 4.85 3.14
CA ILE A 175 2.10 4.62 4.25
C ILE A 175 1.38 3.29 4.07
N GLY A 176 0.87 2.99 2.87
CA GLY A 176 0.24 1.70 2.57
C GLY A 176 1.17 0.51 2.83
N LEU A 177 2.35 0.51 2.21
CA LEU A 177 3.30 -0.60 2.31
C LEU A 177 3.87 -0.78 3.72
N LEU A 178 4.24 0.30 4.41
CA LEU A 178 4.78 0.25 5.78
C LEU A 178 3.72 -0.15 6.81
N SER A 179 2.45 0.21 6.59
CA SER A 179 1.37 -0.20 7.49
C SER A 179 1.17 -1.72 7.46
N LEU A 180 1.25 -2.33 6.27
CA LEU A 180 1.06 -3.76 6.05
C LEU A 180 2.36 -4.58 6.08
N SER A 181 3.52 -3.97 6.29
CA SER A 181 4.80 -4.69 6.39
C SER A 181 4.90 -5.55 7.67
N LYS A 182 5.93 -6.39 7.76
CA LYS A 182 6.34 -7.10 8.97
C LYS A 182 7.20 -6.22 9.86
N GLY A 183 6.86 -6.15 11.14
CA GLY A 183 7.63 -5.43 12.15
C GLY A 183 6.82 -5.17 13.41
N HIS A 184 7.53 -4.77 14.48
CA HIS A 184 6.87 -4.39 15.72
C HIS A 184 6.07 -3.11 15.54
N LEU A 185 4.95 -3.00 16.26
CA LEU A 185 4.04 -1.86 16.14
C LEU A 185 4.75 -0.53 16.43
N GLU A 186 5.62 -0.51 17.44
CA GLU A 186 6.47 0.62 17.78
C GLU A 186 7.33 1.10 16.60
N GLU A 187 8.00 0.18 15.92
CA GLU A 187 8.87 0.51 14.79
C GLU A 187 8.05 1.05 13.62
N LYS A 188 6.89 0.44 13.32
CA LYS A 188 5.97 0.93 12.30
C LYS A 188 5.58 2.38 12.57
N TYR A 189 5.21 2.70 13.80
CA TYR A 189 4.81 4.06 14.17
C TYR A 189 5.96 5.05 14.01
N LYS A 190 7.17 4.70 14.41
CA LYS A 190 8.36 5.54 14.19
C LYS A 190 8.60 5.80 12.70
N TYR A 191 8.50 4.77 11.86
CA TYR A 191 8.73 4.89 10.43
C TYR A 191 7.65 5.65 9.68
N LEU A 192 6.38 5.46 10.04
CA LEU A 192 5.26 6.21 9.48
C LEU A 192 5.36 7.69 9.88
N PHE A 193 5.68 7.96 11.15
CA PHE A 193 5.88 9.32 11.65
C PHE A 193 7.04 10.03 10.94
N SER A 194 8.17 9.33 10.73
CA SER A 194 9.32 9.90 10.02
C SER A 194 9.04 10.22 8.54
N GLN A 195 7.96 9.71 7.95
CA GLN A 195 7.55 10.12 6.60
C GLN A 195 6.92 11.51 6.55
N VAL A 196 6.43 12.03 7.68
CA VAL A 196 5.79 13.35 7.73
C VAL A 196 6.53 14.35 8.62
N ALA A 197 7.38 13.88 9.53
CA ALA A 197 8.16 14.73 10.42
C ALA A 197 9.20 15.59 9.68
N SER A 198 9.42 16.80 10.19
CA SER A 198 10.49 17.71 9.78
C SER A 198 11.82 17.35 10.45
N SER A 199 12.86 18.12 10.12
CA SER A 199 14.15 18.10 10.83
C SER A 199 13.96 18.19 12.36
N GLY A 200 14.66 17.33 13.09
CA GLY A 200 14.56 17.25 14.55
C GLY A 200 13.43 16.36 15.09
N ASP A 201 12.85 15.48 14.26
CA ASP A 201 11.80 14.51 14.65
C ASP A 201 10.54 15.18 15.20
N LYS A 202 10.18 16.33 14.61
CA LYS A 202 9.04 17.14 14.99
C LYS A 202 7.96 17.14 13.91
N CYS A 203 6.71 17.07 14.32
CA CYS A 203 5.55 17.04 13.42
C CYS A 203 4.48 18.04 13.87
N ASP A 204 4.01 18.88 12.95
CA ASP A 204 2.91 19.82 13.14
C ASP A 204 1.53 19.20 12.81
N GLN A 205 0.45 19.96 13.01
CA GLN A 205 -0.92 19.47 12.78
C GLN A 205 -1.16 19.08 11.32
N ARG A 206 -0.57 19.83 10.37
CA ARG A 206 -0.74 19.57 8.94
C ARG A 206 -0.03 18.27 8.56
N GLN A 207 1.20 18.08 9.03
CA GLN A 207 2.01 16.89 8.79
C GLN A 207 1.35 15.64 9.38
N LEU A 208 0.84 15.74 10.60
CA LEU A 208 0.06 14.64 11.19
C LEU A 208 -1.21 14.39 10.39
N GLY A 209 -1.90 15.45 9.95
CA GLY A 209 -3.07 15.36 9.10
C GLY A 209 -2.79 14.61 7.79
N LEU A 210 -1.63 14.82 7.15
CA LEU A 210 -1.22 14.08 5.95
C LEU A 210 -1.07 12.58 6.23
N LEU A 211 -0.42 12.21 7.35
CA LEU A 211 -0.27 10.81 7.75
C LEU A 211 -1.63 10.15 8.00
N LEU A 212 -2.48 10.78 8.82
CA LEU A 212 -3.79 10.22 9.16
C LEU A 212 -4.71 10.15 7.95
N HIS A 213 -4.67 11.14 7.06
CA HIS A 213 -5.43 11.15 5.82
C HIS A 213 -5.08 9.96 4.93
N ASP A 214 -3.80 9.58 4.82
CA ASP A 214 -3.40 8.43 4.01
C ASP A 214 -3.62 7.10 4.71
N ALA A 215 -3.49 7.06 6.03
CA ALA A 215 -3.73 5.85 6.82
C ALA A 215 -5.23 5.47 6.85
N ILE A 216 -6.14 6.45 6.98
CA ILE A 216 -7.60 6.20 7.03
C ILE A 216 -8.17 5.66 5.70
N GLN A 217 -7.46 5.83 4.58
CA GLN A 217 -7.91 5.27 3.30
C GLN A 217 -7.93 3.74 3.31
N ILE A 218 -7.06 3.09 4.09
CA ILE A 218 -6.96 1.63 4.16
C ILE A 218 -8.27 1.02 4.71
N PRO A 219 -8.75 1.37 5.91
CA PRO A 219 -10.04 0.88 6.39
C PRO A 219 -11.22 1.42 5.58
N ARG A 220 -11.11 2.60 4.96
CA ARG A 220 -12.13 3.10 4.03
C ARG A 220 -12.31 2.19 2.82
N GLN A 221 -11.22 1.71 2.23
CA GLN A 221 -11.27 0.75 1.13
C GLN A 221 -11.89 -0.60 1.54
N LEU A 222 -11.82 -0.95 2.83
CA LEU A 222 -12.45 -2.16 3.38
C LEU A 222 -13.92 -1.96 3.81
N GLY A 223 -14.46 -0.75 3.65
CA GLY A 223 -15.81 -0.39 4.12
C GLY A 223 -15.93 -0.26 5.64
N GLU A 224 -14.81 -0.10 6.36
CA GLU A 224 -14.77 -0.08 7.83
C GLU A 224 -14.51 1.32 8.42
N VAL A 225 -14.42 2.37 7.60
CA VAL A 225 -14.06 3.74 8.05
C VAL A 225 -14.97 4.31 9.15
N ALA A 226 -16.25 3.91 9.19
CA ALA A 226 -17.18 4.36 10.23
C ALA A 226 -16.74 3.92 11.64
N ALA A 227 -16.00 2.80 11.75
CA ALA A 227 -15.43 2.33 13.01
C ALA A 227 -14.27 3.21 13.52
N PHE A 228 -13.78 4.12 12.69
CA PHE A 228 -12.54 4.87 12.89
C PHE A 228 -12.76 6.38 12.88
N GLY A 229 -13.96 6.84 13.23
CA GLY A 229 -14.32 8.27 13.29
C GLY A 229 -14.72 8.88 11.95
N GLY A 230 -14.86 8.08 10.89
CA GLY A 230 -15.23 8.54 9.56
C GLY A 230 -14.03 9.06 8.76
N SER A 231 -14.28 9.59 7.56
CA SER A 231 -13.20 10.05 6.66
C SER A 231 -12.58 11.39 7.05
N ASN A 232 -13.23 12.17 7.93
CA ASN A 232 -12.68 13.43 8.40
C ASN A 232 -11.69 13.19 9.55
N ILE A 233 -10.41 13.43 9.30
CA ILE A 233 -9.31 13.20 10.25
C ILE A 233 -9.07 14.37 11.21
N GLU A 234 -9.67 15.54 10.99
CA GLU A 234 -9.36 16.74 11.77
C GLU A 234 -9.65 16.61 13.28
N PRO A 235 -10.75 15.97 13.72
CA PRO A 235 -10.99 15.77 15.15
C PRO A 235 -9.87 14.97 15.82
N SER A 236 -9.33 13.96 15.11
CA SER A 236 -8.22 13.13 15.55
C SER A 236 -6.92 13.94 15.67
N VAL A 237 -6.61 14.80 14.69
CA VAL A 237 -5.47 15.72 14.75
C VAL A 237 -5.59 16.67 15.93
N ARG A 238 -6.76 17.32 16.11
CA ARG A 238 -6.99 18.25 17.23
C ARG A 238 -6.86 17.56 18.57
N SER A 239 -7.47 16.39 18.73
CA SER A 239 -7.42 15.58 19.96
C SER A 239 -5.97 15.20 20.31
N CYS A 240 -5.18 14.80 19.31
CA CYS A 240 -3.77 14.54 19.47
C CYS A 240 -3.02 15.76 20.03
N PHE A 241 -3.11 16.91 19.36
CA PHE A 241 -2.36 18.09 19.79
C PHE A 241 -2.85 18.62 21.14
N GLN A 242 -4.15 18.55 21.44
CA GLN A 242 -4.66 18.86 22.78
C GLN A 242 -4.03 17.99 23.87
N HIS A 243 -3.76 16.71 23.61
CA HIS A 243 -3.05 15.84 24.56
C HIS A 243 -1.58 16.22 24.69
N VAL A 244 -0.89 16.51 23.59
CA VAL A 244 0.53 16.90 23.60
C VAL A 244 0.75 18.24 24.28
N CYS A 245 -0.08 19.25 23.99
CA CYS A 245 0.06 20.60 24.55
C CYS A 245 -0.38 20.70 26.02
N LYS A 246 -0.97 19.65 26.61
CA LYS A 246 -1.13 19.57 28.08
C LYS A 246 0.22 19.44 28.79
N TYR A 247 1.25 18.99 28.09
CA TYR A 247 2.59 18.76 28.63
C TYR A 247 3.66 19.71 28.07
N VAL A 248 3.31 20.62 27.14
CA VAL A 248 4.25 21.55 26.46
C VAL A 248 3.58 22.90 26.20
N HIS A 249 4.31 24.01 26.32
CA HIS A 249 3.80 25.38 26.11
C HIS A 249 3.05 25.58 24.76
N PRO A 250 1.96 26.40 24.73
CA PRO A 250 1.01 26.44 23.62
C PRO A 250 1.55 26.94 22.27
N HIS A 251 2.70 27.64 22.26
CA HIS A 251 3.30 28.18 21.04
C HIS A 251 4.45 27.32 20.46
N THR A 252 4.72 26.13 21.02
CA THR A 252 5.81 25.23 20.56
C THR A 252 5.37 23.76 20.50
N CYS A 253 4.06 23.52 20.43
CA CYS A 253 3.49 22.19 20.51
C CYS A 253 3.73 21.39 19.22
N MET A 254 4.79 20.59 19.20
CA MET A 254 5.11 19.65 18.13
C MET A 254 5.10 18.23 18.70
N CYS A 255 4.60 17.27 17.92
CA CYS A 255 4.73 15.86 18.30
C CYS A 255 6.21 15.44 18.14
N THR A 256 6.76 14.69 19.10
CA THR A 256 8.08 14.05 19.03
C THR A 256 7.92 12.54 19.02
N GLY A 257 8.80 11.82 18.31
CA GLY A 257 8.67 10.38 18.05
C GLY A 257 8.77 9.48 19.29
N THR A 258 9.23 10.00 20.44
CA THR A 258 9.54 9.23 21.64
C THR A 258 8.44 9.19 22.71
N GLN A 259 7.51 10.16 22.76
CA GLN A 259 6.51 10.24 23.84
C GLN A 259 5.05 10.18 23.39
N ASN A 260 4.74 10.42 22.11
CA ASN A 260 3.36 10.67 21.67
C ASN A 260 2.84 9.69 20.61
N THR A 261 3.72 9.04 19.85
CA THR A 261 3.34 8.11 18.75
C THR A 261 2.49 6.92 19.21
N TYR A 262 2.74 6.37 20.41
CA TYR A 262 1.99 5.25 20.96
C TYR A 262 0.54 5.60 21.30
N THR A 263 0.31 6.78 21.88
CA THR A 263 -1.04 7.24 22.24
C THR A 263 -1.81 7.71 21.01
N LEU A 264 -1.12 8.26 20.01
CA LEU A 264 -1.71 8.75 18.76
C LEU A 264 -2.35 7.63 17.94
N LEU A 265 -1.63 6.55 17.63
CA LEU A 265 -2.12 5.52 16.72
C LEU A 265 -2.91 4.41 17.43
N MET A 266 -2.84 4.32 18.76
CA MET A 266 -3.76 3.47 19.53
C MET A 266 -5.11 4.14 19.85
N LYS A 267 -5.19 5.49 19.90
CA LYS A 267 -6.46 6.20 20.12
C LYS A 267 -7.11 6.72 18.84
N VAL A 268 -6.32 7.03 17.81
CA VAL A 268 -6.83 7.09 16.44
C VAL A 268 -6.83 5.65 15.97
N GLN A 269 -7.89 4.92 16.31
CA GLN A 269 -8.09 3.56 15.81
C GLN A 269 -7.86 3.60 14.28
N ILE A 270 -6.76 3.05 13.80
CA ILE A 270 -6.45 2.72 12.39
C ILE A 270 -5.78 1.35 12.43
#